data_AF-A0A380KAL6-F1
#
_entry.id   AF-A0A380KAL6-F1
#
_cell.length_a   1.000
_cell.length_b   1.000
_cell.length_c   1.000
_cell.angle_alpha   90.00
_cell.angle_beta   90.00
_cell.angle_gamma   90.00
#
_symmetry.space_group_name_H-M   'P 1'
#
loop_
_entity.id
_entity.type
_entity.pdbx_description
1 polymer ?
#
loop_
_entity_poly.entity_id
_entity_poly.type
_entity_poly.pdbx_seq_one_letter_code
_entity_poly.pdbx_strand_id
1 'polypeptide(L)'
;MSGVSRRTFYRHFANKNELLNHYFKQIINRYLTERKYFTETDNFEDMLAESMNFWYQERETLHILIKYQHYDFFFHQFNEHAKEVYMSITLPWFACSGKTDTQNYAMSFIVGGYYNTLRNWLMQENPEEPKKIAHDIQRMIIKLTDFFDLDETNNIDNL
;
A
#
# COMPACT_ATOMS: atom_id res chain seq x y z
N MET A 1 -29.43 4.16 0.33
CA MET A 1 -29.68 5.06 -0.81
C MET A 1 -29.19 6.44 -0.42
N SER A 2 -28.11 6.95 -1.02
CA SER A 2 -27.67 8.32 -0.77
C SER A 2 -28.72 9.28 -1.33
N GLY A 3 -29.31 10.12 -0.48
CA GLY A 3 -30.41 11.05 -0.81
C GLY A 3 -30.00 12.23 -1.70
N VAL A 4 -29.06 12.03 -2.61
CA VAL A 4 -28.47 13.08 -3.44
C VAL A 4 -29.13 13.06 -4.82
N SER A 5 -29.75 14.18 -5.21
CA SER A 5 -30.37 14.31 -6.53
C SER A 5 -29.33 14.12 -7.64
N ARG A 6 -29.72 13.54 -8.79
CA ARG A 6 -28.84 13.42 -9.98
C ARG A 6 -28.22 14.76 -10.39
N ARG A 7 -28.95 15.87 -10.20
CA ARG A 7 -28.48 17.22 -10.48
C ARG A 7 -27.36 17.67 -9.53
N THR A 8 -27.43 17.27 -8.26
CA THR A 8 -26.38 17.51 -7.27
C THR A 8 -25.14 16.66 -7.57
N PHE A 9 -25.31 15.42 -8.02
CA PHE A 9 -24.21 14.56 -8.47
C PHE A 9 -23.45 15.19 -9.64
N TYR A 10 -24.16 15.53 -10.73
CA TYR A 10 -23.53 16.09 -11.94
C TYR A 10 -23.00 17.52 -11.77
N ARG A 11 -23.38 18.22 -10.68
CA ARG A 11 -22.81 19.52 -10.33
C ARG A 11 -21.38 19.40 -9.79
N HIS A 12 -21.03 18.26 -9.20
CA HIS A 12 -19.72 18.02 -8.59
C HIS A 12 -18.86 17.04 -9.37
N PHE A 13 -19.47 16.15 -10.18
CA PHE A 13 -18.77 15.14 -10.96
C PHE A 13 -19.40 14.98 -12.34
N ALA A 14 -18.61 15.19 -13.40
CA ALA A 14 -19.03 15.02 -14.78
C ALA A 14 -19.42 13.57 -15.11
N ASN A 15 -18.83 12.58 -14.44
CA ASN A 15 -19.15 11.17 -14.62
C ASN A 15 -18.75 10.31 -13.40
N LYS A 16 -19.13 9.02 -13.43
CA LYS A 16 -18.82 8.03 -12.39
C LYS A 16 -17.31 7.90 -12.13
N ASN A 17 -16.47 7.98 -13.16
CA ASN A 17 -15.02 7.86 -12.99
C ASN A 17 -14.43 9.06 -12.24
N GLU A 18 -14.99 10.26 -12.38
CA GLU A 18 -14.56 11.43 -11.63
C GLU A 18 -14.90 11.32 -10.13
N LEU A 19 -16.09 10.81 -9.81
CA LEU A 19 -16.46 10.50 -8.43
C LEU A 19 -15.51 9.46 -7.82
N LEU A 20 -15.22 8.39 -8.56
CA LEU A 20 -14.31 7.33 -8.10
C LEU A 20 -12.89 7.87 -7.89
N ASN A 21 -12.40 8.68 -8.83
CA ASN A 21 -11.14 9.41 -8.70
C ASN A 21 -11.06 10.21 -7.41
N HIS A 22 -12.12 10.98 -7.14
CA HIS A 22 -12.18 11.84 -5.97
C HIS A 22 -12.16 11.00 -4.69
N TYR A 23 -12.95 9.92 -4.63
CA TYR A 23 -12.95 9.00 -3.50
C TYR A 23 -11.57 8.34 -3.31
N PHE A 24 -10.95 7.83 -4.38
CA PHE A 24 -9.62 7.21 -4.30
C PHE A 24 -8.55 8.20 -3.81
N LYS A 25 -8.57 9.44 -4.30
CA LYS A 25 -7.66 10.47 -3.77
C LYS A 25 -7.90 10.75 -2.29
N GLN A 26 -9.16 10.83 -1.85
CA GLN A 26 -9.48 11.05 -0.44
C GLN A 26 -8.98 9.92 0.46
N ILE A 27 -9.30 8.67 0.14
CA ILE A 27 -8.88 7.52 0.97
C ILE A 27 -7.36 7.36 0.98
N ILE A 28 -6.68 7.59 -0.16
CA ILE A 28 -5.21 7.58 -0.24
C ILE A 28 -4.63 8.69 0.66
N ASN A 29 -5.12 9.92 0.54
CA ASN A 29 -4.62 11.02 1.36
C ASN A 29 -4.87 10.78 2.85
N ARG A 30 -6.01 10.17 3.21
CA ARG A 30 -6.32 9.81 4.59
C ARG A 30 -5.35 8.74 5.10
N TYR A 31 -5.13 7.69 4.33
CA TYR A 31 -4.12 6.66 4.63
C TYR A 31 -2.74 7.29 4.86
N LEU A 32 -2.27 8.11 3.91
CA LEU A 32 -0.96 8.75 3.99
C LEU A 32 -0.83 9.72 5.18
N THR A 33 -1.94 10.32 5.62
CA THR A 33 -1.96 11.20 6.80
C THR A 33 -1.92 10.39 8.09
N GLU A 34 -2.78 9.38 8.22
CA GLU A 34 -2.83 8.50 9.40
C GLU A 34 -1.53 7.72 9.57
N ARG A 35 -0.94 7.28 8.46
CA ARG A 35 0.34 6.58 8.43
C ARG A 35 1.48 7.33 9.11
N LYS A 36 1.50 8.66 9.05
CA LYS A 36 2.54 9.48 9.70
C LYS A 36 2.58 9.27 11.22
N TYR A 37 1.44 8.95 11.82
CA TYR A 37 1.35 8.65 13.25
C TYR A 37 1.81 7.21 13.56
N PHE A 38 1.62 6.28 12.63
CA PHE A 38 2.07 4.88 12.79
C PHE A 38 3.59 4.72 12.58
N THR A 39 4.21 5.61 11.80
CA THR A 39 5.66 5.63 11.59
C THR A 39 6.46 6.13 12.79
N GLU A 40 5.79 6.65 13.83
CA GLU A 40 6.43 6.97 15.12
C GLU A 40 6.64 5.70 15.98
N THR A 41 6.11 4.55 15.55
CA THR A 41 6.38 3.26 16.20
C THR A 41 7.71 2.68 15.68
N ASP A 42 8.61 2.31 16.60
CA ASP A 42 9.87 1.63 16.23
C ASP A 42 9.64 0.17 15.76
N ASN A 43 8.40 -0.31 15.79
CA ASN A 43 8.03 -1.68 15.44
C ASN A 43 7.31 -1.74 14.08
N PHE A 44 7.98 -2.30 13.08
CA PHE A 44 7.43 -2.51 11.75
C PHE A 44 6.24 -3.46 11.69
N GLU A 45 6.16 -4.46 12.56
CA GLU A 45 5.00 -5.34 12.64
C GLU A 45 3.75 -4.52 13.00
N ASP A 46 3.89 -3.62 13.97
CA ASP A 46 2.82 -2.73 14.40
C ASP A 46 2.49 -1.70 13.29
N MET A 47 3.49 -1.13 12.62
CA MET A 47 3.27 -0.26 11.46
C MET A 47 2.50 -0.97 10.32
N LEU A 48 2.84 -2.23 10.03
CA LEU A 48 2.13 -3.05 9.06
C LEU A 48 0.72 -3.40 9.55
N ALA A 49 0.55 -3.74 10.83
CA ALA A 49 -0.74 -4.07 11.42
C ALA A 49 -1.70 -2.88 11.38
N GLU A 50 -1.24 -1.67 11.71
CA GLU A 50 -2.04 -0.44 11.59
C GLU A 50 -2.40 -0.14 10.13
N SER A 51 -1.45 -0.37 9.21
CA SER A 51 -1.74 -0.24 7.78
C SER A 51 -2.81 -1.24 7.32
N MET A 52 -2.72 -2.50 7.74
CA MET A 52 -3.71 -3.52 7.42
C MET A 52 -5.07 -3.18 8.06
N ASN A 53 -5.07 -2.67 9.28
CA ASN A 53 -6.27 -2.28 10.01
C ASN A 53 -7.02 -1.14 9.30
N PHE A 54 -6.29 -0.11 8.83
CA PHE A 54 -6.87 0.96 8.01
C PHE A 54 -7.61 0.40 6.79
N TRP A 55 -6.96 -0.47 6.03
CA TRP A 55 -7.55 -1.03 4.82
C TRP A 55 -8.71 -1.97 5.11
N TYR A 56 -8.65 -2.70 6.22
CA TYR A 56 -9.74 -3.55 6.68
C TYR A 56 -11.00 -2.75 7.00
N GLN A 57 -10.87 -1.60 7.65
CA GLN A 57 -12.00 -0.71 7.94
C GLN A 57 -12.65 -0.15 6.66
N GLU A 58 -11.86 0.05 5.60
CA GLU A 58 -12.35 0.51 4.29
C GLU A 58 -12.78 -0.63 3.37
N ARG A 59 -12.69 -1.89 3.81
CA ARG A 59 -12.89 -3.09 2.99
C ARG A 59 -14.27 -3.13 2.35
N GLU A 60 -15.35 -2.81 3.06
CA GLU A 60 -16.69 -2.88 2.47
C GLU A 60 -16.83 -1.96 1.26
N THR A 61 -16.33 -0.72 1.40
CA THR A 61 -16.35 0.26 0.31
C THR A 61 -15.42 -0.16 -0.82
N LEU A 62 -14.19 -0.59 -0.48
CA LEU A 62 -13.22 -1.05 -1.47
C LEU A 62 -13.68 -2.32 -2.21
N HIS A 63 -14.35 -3.26 -1.55
CA HIS A 63 -14.86 -4.50 -2.14
C HIS A 63 -15.90 -4.22 -3.22
N ILE A 64 -16.79 -3.26 -2.98
CA ILE A 64 -17.74 -2.79 -4.00
C ILE A 64 -16.97 -2.23 -5.20
N LEU A 65 -15.93 -1.44 -4.97
CA LEU A 65 -15.14 -0.81 -6.03
C LEU A 65 -14.29 -1.81 -6.82
N ILE A 66 -13.73 -2.82 -6.15
CA ILE A 66 -12.96 -3.91 -6.75
C ILE A 66 -13.85 -4.75 -7.66
N LYS A 67 -15.04 -5.13 -7.16
CA LYS A 67 -15.99 -5.99 -7.88
C LYS A 67 -16.45 -5.41 -9.22
N TYR A 68 -16.46 -4.08 -9.36
CA TYR A 68 -16.83 -3.38 -10.60
C TYR A 68 -15.63 -3.02 -11.50
N GLN A 69 -14.49 -3.72 -11.37
CA GLN A 69 -13.29 -3.55 -12.22
C GLN A 69 -12.65 -2.15 -12.18
N HIS A 70 -12.91 -1.35 -11.15
CA HIS A 70 -12.24 -0.06 -10.95
C HIS A 70 -10.95 -0.19 -10.12
N TYR A 71 -10.48 -1.42 -9.95
CA TYR A 71 -9.36 -1.71 -9.07
C TYR A 71 -8.02 -1.29 -9.66
N ASP A 72 -7.78 -1.58 -10.93
CA ASP A 72 -6.54 -1.17 -11.60
C ASP A 72 -6.40 0.35 -11.59
N PHE A 73 -7.53 1.06 -11.61
CA PHE A 73 -7.60 2.50 -11.51
C PHE A 73 -7.21 3.02 -10.10
N PHE A 74 -7.72 2.38 -9.05
CA PHE A 74 -7.28 2.66 -7.68
C PHE A 74 -5.78 2.40 -7.52
N PHE A 75 -5.28 1.29 -8.05
CA PHE A 75 -3.86 0.91 -7.97
C PHE A 75 -2.95 1.89 -8.67
N HIS A 76 -3.35 2.36 -9.85
CA HIS A 76 -2.62 3.39 -10.57
C HIS A 76 -2.49 4.65 -9.71
N GLN A 77 -3.60 5.16 -9.16
CA GLN A 77 -3.59 6.36 -8.32
C GLN A 77 -2.80 6.15 -7.03
N PHE A 78 -2.87 4.95 -6.44
CA PHE A 78 -2.11 4.60 -5.26
C PHE A 78 -0.61 4.60 -5.55
N ASN A 79 -0.16 3.91 -6.60
CA ASN A 79 1.25 3.81 -7.00
C ASN A 79 1.89 5.17 -7.24
N GLU A 80 1.20 6.07 -7.94
CA GLU A 80 1.68 7.43 -8.22
C GLU A 80 2.01 8.20 -6.94
N HIS A 81 1.23 8.00 -5.87
CA HIS A 81 1.44 8.70 -4.60
C HIS A 81 2.29 7.92 -3.60
N ALA A 82 2.32 6.60 -3.72
CA ALA A 82 2.89 5.75 -2.70
C ALA A 82 4.37 5.48 -2.90
N LYS A 83 4.88 5.53 -4.14
CA LYS A 83 6.31 5.34 -4.41
C LYS A 83 7.18 6.28 -3.56
N GLU A 84 6.86 7.57 -3.52
CA GLU A 84 7.60 8.56 -2.73
C GLU A 84 7.51 8.26 -1.21
N VAL A 85 6.34 7.82 -0.75
CA VAL A 85 6.05 7.58 0.68
C VAL A 85 6.65 6.26 1.16
N TYR A 86 6.82 5.27 0.28
CA TYR A 86 7.53 4.02 0.60
C TYR A 86 9.05 4.18 0.46
N MET A 87 9.52 5.00 -0.49
CA MET A 87 10.94 5.35 -0.61
C MET A 87 11.45 6.22 0.55
N SER A 88 10.58 6.98 1.21
CA SER A 88 10.94 7.75 2.41
C SER A 88 11.03 6.89 3.68
N ILE A 89 10.67 5.60 3.62
CA ILE A 89 10.76 4.70 4.78
C ILE A 89 12.19 4.18 4.86
N THR A 90 12.94 4.69 5.83
CA THR A 90 14.15 4.03 6.31
C THR A 90 13.74 2.98 7.35
N LEU A 91 13.58 1.72 6.95
CA LEU A 91 13.46 0.65 7.95
C LEU A 91 14.87 0.34 8.47
N PRO A 92 15.10 0.21 9.78
CA PRO A 92 16.44 0.03 10.36
C PRO A 92 17.20 -1.20 9.84
N TRP A 93 16.51 -2.28 9.48
CA TRP A 93 17.06 -3.52 8.88
C TRP A 93 16.79 -3.62 7.37
N PHE A 94 16.07 -2.65 6.80
CA PHE A 94 16.05 -2.40 5.35
C PHE A 94 16.93 -1.19 5.07
N ALA A 95 17.99 -1.00 5.87
CA ALA A 95 19.01 -0.02 5.62
C ALA A 95 19.87 -0.55 4.48
N CYS A 96 19.26 -0.56 3.31
CA CYS A 96 19.87 -0.66 2.01
C CYS A 96 20.89 0.49 1.94
N SER A 97 22.09 0.27 2.47
CA SER A 97 23.14 1.25 2.60
C SER A 97 23.97 1.28 1.32
N GLY A 98 23.38 1.76 0.21
CA GLY A 98 24.06 1.72 -1.08
C GLY A 98 23.32 2.38 -2.24
N LYS A 99 23.85 3.47 -2.81
CA LYS A 99 23.23 4.20 -3.92
C LYS A 99 23.21 3.43 -5.27
N THR A 100 22.44 2.34 -5.40
CA THR A 100 22.34 1.57 -6.65
C THR A 100 20.91 1.26 -7.06
N ASP A 101 20.69 1.15 -8.38
CA ASP A 101 19.39 0.82 -8.99
C ASP A 101 18.76 -0.48 -8.44
N THR A 102 19.58 -1.40 -7.92
CA THR A 102 19.15 -2.64 -7.26
C THR A 102 18.21 -2.40 -6.08
N GLN A 103 18.43 -1.33 -5.29
CA GLN A 103 17.56 -0.99 -4.16
C GLN A 103 16.19 -0.49 -4.61
N ASN A 104 16.16 0.25 -5.73
CA ASN A 104 14.93 0.70 -6.34
C ASN A 104 14.09 -0.49 -6.82
N TYR A 105 14.73 -1.55 -7.34
CA TYR A 105 14.05 -2.79 -7.73
C TYR A 105 13.56 -3.59 -6.52
N ALA A 106 14.38 -3.74 -5.47
CA ALA A 106 13.98 -4.44 -4.25
C ALA A 106 12.77 -3.75 -3.59
N MET A 107 12.79 -2.42 -3.48
CA MET A 107 11.64 -1.68 -2.95
C MET A 107 10.43 -1.76 -3.86
N SER A 108 10.62 -1.66 -5.18
CA SER A 108 9.51 -1.86 -6.13
C SER A 108 8.89 -3.25 -6.00
N PHE A 109 9.70 -4.27 -5.75
CA PHE A 109 9.24 -5.64 -5.53
C PHE A 109 8.46 -5.78 -4.22
N ILE A 110 8.98 -5.26 -3.10
CA ILE A 110 8.30 -5.30 -1.80
C ILE A 110 6.99 -4.53 -1.84
N VAL A 111 7.00 -3.32 -2.39
CA VAL A 111 5.82 -2.47 -2.53
C VAL A 111 4.79 -3.15 -3.45
N GLY A 112 5.23 -3.70 -4.59
CA GLY A 112 4.36 -4.46 -5.50
C GLY A 112 3.80 -5.75 -4.88
N GLY A 113 4.59 -6.45 -4.05
CA GLY A 113 4.17 -7.64 -3.34
C GLY A 113 3.16 -7.33 -2.22
N TYR A 114 3.43 -6.31 -1.42
CA TYR A 114 2.51 -5.76 -0.42
C TYR A 114 1.15 -5.44 -1.05
N TYR A 115 1.18 -4.76 -2.19
CA TYR A 115 0.00 -4.37 -2.96
C TYR A 115 -0.85 -5.53 -3.47
N ASN A 116 -0.22 -6.51 -4.12
CA ASN A 116 -0.94 -7.68 -4.58
C ASN A 116 -1.49 -8.50 -3.43
N THR A 117 -0.78 -8.53 -2.29
CA THR A 117 -1.25 -9.19 -1.07
C THR A 117 -2.47 -8.48 -0.51
N LEU A 118 -2.40 -7.16 -0.34
CA LEU A 118 -3.51 -6.31 0.12
C LEU A 118 -4.75 -6.51 -0.75
N ARG A 119 -4.57 -6.55 -2.08
CA ARG A 119 -5.63 -6.84 -3.04
C ARG A 119 -6.33 -8.14 -2.78
N ASN A 120 -5.56 -9.21 -2.72
CA ASN A 120 -6.13 -10.55 -2.62
C ASN A 120 -6.79 -10.73 -1.25
N TRP A 121 -6.19 -10.20 -0.19
CA TRP A 121 -6.72 -10.24 1.17
C TRP A 121 -8.06 -9.49 1.30
N LEU A 122 -8.17 -8.25 0.80
CA LEU A 122 -9.43 -7.49 0.86
C LEU A 122 -10.59 -8.15 0.07
N MET A 123 -10.26 -9.00 -0.90
CA MET A 123 -11.22 -9.70 -1.76
C MET A 123 -11.71 -11.04 -1.22
N GLN A 124 -11.07 -11.60 -0.20
CA GLN A 124 -11.56 -12.82 0.46
C GLN A 124 -12.93 -12.56 1.07
N GLU A 125 -13.80 -13.57 1.14
CA GLU A 125 -15.08 -13.45 1.86
C GLU A 125 -14.84 -13.35 3.38
N ASN A 126 -13.93 -14.19 3.88
CA ASN A 126 -13.54 -14.28 5.28
C ASN A 126 -12.03 -14.09 5.41
N PRO A 127 -11.53 -12.84 5.32
CA PRO A 127 -10.12 -12.54 5.45
C PRO A 127 -9.62 -12.79 6.87
N GLU A 128 -8.32 -13.09 6.98
CA GLU A 128 -7.62 -13.10 8.27
C GLU A 128 -7.66 -11.74 8.97
N GLU A 129 -7.53 -11.76 10.30
CA GLU A 129 -7.35 -10.55 11.11
C GLU A 129 -6.14 -9.71 10.61
N PRO A 130 -6.24 -8.36 10.61
CA PRO A 130 -5.18 -7.47 10.13
C PRO A 130 -3.79 -7.77 10.70
N LYS A 131 -3.72 -8.12 11.98
CA LYS A 131 -2.46 -8.45 12.66
C LYS A 131 -1.81 -9.72 12.11
N LYS A 132 -2.60 -10.73 11.74
CA LYS A 132 -2.09 -11.99 11.20
C LYS A 132 -1.48 -11.77 9.82
N ILE A 133 -2.18 -11.07 8.93
CA ILE A 133 -1.65 -10.80 7.58
C ILE A 133 -0.44 -9.87 7.63
N ALA A 134 -0.41 -8.89 8.57
CA ALA A 134 0.76 -8.05 8.79
C ALA A 134 2.00 -8.86 9.21
N HIS A 135 1.81 -9.80 10.13
CA HIS A 135 2.87 -10.72 10.56
C HIS A 135 3.41 -11.57 9.39
N ASP A 136 2.51 -12.12 8.56
CA ASP A 136 2.91 -12.92 7.40
C ASP A 136 3.66 -12.09 6.34
N ILE A 137 3.22 -10.85 6.09
CA ILE A 137 3.91 -9.90 5.20
C ILE A 137 5.30 -9.57 5.74
N GLN A 138 5.42 -9.25 7.03
CA GLN A 138 6.70 -8.94 7.66
C GLN A 138 7.69 -10.10 7.49
N ARG A 139 7.27 -11.32 7.82
CA ARG A 139 8.12 -12.52 7.70
C ARG A 139 8.57 -12.75 6.26
N MET A 140 7.71 -12.46 5.29
CA MET A 140 8.05 -12.56 3.87
C MET A 140 9.09 -11.52 3.47
N ILE A 141 8.93 -10.28 3.89
CA ILE A 141 9.89 -9.19 3.62
C ILE A 141 11.26 -9.52 4.22
N ILE A 142 11.32 -9.96 5.48
CA ILE A 142 12.58 -10.34 6.14
C ILE A 142 13.25 -11.51 5.40
N LYS A 143 12.50 -12.55 5.03
CA LYS A 143 13.08 -13.67 4.26
C LYS A 143 13.60 -13.25 2.89
N LEU A 144 12.92 -12.31 2.23
CA LEU A 144 13.36 -11.80 0.93
C LEU A 144 14.64 -10.96 1.08
N THR A 145 14.71 -10.10 2.09
CA THR A 145 15.91 -9.29 2.35
C THR A 145 17.11 -10.17 2.67
N ASP A 146 16.92 -11.20 3.51
CA ASP A 146 17.97 -12.15 3.88
C ASP A 146 18.41 -12.99 2.66
N PHE A 147 17.47 -13.43 1.82
CA PHE A 147 17.77 -14.27 0.66
C PHE A 147 18.59 -13.54 -0.41
N PHE A 148 18.29 -12.26 -0.62
CA PHE A 148 19.00 -11.43 -1.61
C PHE A 148 20.24 -10.76 -1.03
N ASP A 149 20.55 -10.98 0.25
CA ASP A 149 21.63 -10.34 0.99
C ASP A 149 21.72 -8.84 0.70
N LEU A 150 20.59 -8.16 0.88
CA LEU A 150 20.48 -6.73 0.56
C LEU A 150 21.30 -5.83 1.51
N ASP A 151 21.90 -6.43 2.53
CA ASP A 151 22.81 -5.81 3.49
C ASP A 151 24.28 -5.92 3.06
N GLU A 152 24.63 -6.87 2.17
CA GLU A 152 25.96 -6.91 1.56
C GLU A 152 26.10 -5.80 0.51
N THR A 153 26.88 -4.76 0.85
CA THR A 153 27.57 -3.94 -0.14
C THR A 153 28.46 -4.84 -0.98
N ASN A 154 27.90 -5.48 -1.99
CA ASN A 154 28.67 -6.19 -2.98
C ASN A 154 29.59 -5.17 -3.64
N ASN A 155 30.89 -5.35 -3.42
CA ASN A 155 31.98 -4.74 -4.17
C ASN A 155 31.85 -5.13 -5.65
N ILE A 156 30.89 -4.52 -6.36
CA ILE A 156 30.82 -4.58 -7.82
C ILE A 156 31.67 -3.43 -8.37
N ASP A 157 32.94 -3.42 -7.99
CA ASP A 157 33.99 -2.57 -8.58
C ASP A 157 35.00 -3.41 -9.39
N ASN A 158 34.69 -4.68 -9.69
CA ASN A 158 35.51 -5.52 -10.56
C ASN A 158 34.65 -6.35 -11.51
N LEU A 159 34.16 -5.73 -12.58
CA LEU A 159 33.79 -6.38 -13.85
C LEU A 159 33.87 -5.38 -15.00
#